data_AF-A0A3A4RMP1-F1
#
_entry.id   AF-A0A3A4RMP1-F1
#
_cell.length_a   1.000
_cell.length_b   1.000
_cell.length_c   1.000
_cell.angle_alpha   90.00
_cell.angle_beta   90.00
_cell.angle_gamma   90.00
#
_symmetry.space_group_name_H-M   'P 1'
#
loop_
_entity.id
_entity.type
_entity.pdbx_description
1 polymer ?
#
loop_
_entity_poly.entity_id
_entity_poly.type
_entity_poly.pdbx_seq_one_letter_code
_entity_poly.pdbx_strand_id
1 'polypeptide(L)'
;MGHAAPPRIAGAAPRPAPPPRPRWMLPAAVAAVAVLLGLGLYAAGPWRAAPTAPVDEVAAAPKPPPAATEPPAVVAPPVVVEKPAPVEAPAPPAASTPGLADLVVGTYLGDVIADSRGASRSDIEVTITRLDRATVRVSSDDRRMGTVDVHLTRNGNQIFAADGNTPFIVDLDRSPPSLVLDPRSELAYRGIRRP
;
A
#
# COMPACT_ATOMS: atom_id res chain seq x y z
N MET A 1 70.36 57.32 -36.76
CA MET A 1 70.10 56.60 -35.49
C MET A 1 69.03 57.37 -34.74
N GLY A 2 67.78 56.90 -34.81
CA GLY A 2 66.64 57.52 -34.12
C GLY A 2 65.66 56.42 -33.74
N HIS A 3 65.81 55.88 -32.54
CA HIS A 3 64.88 54.90 -31.99
C HIS A 3 63.66 55.63 -31.44
N ALA A 4 62.55 55.57 -32.18
CA ALA A 4 61.24 55.97 -31.67
C ALA A 4 60.74 54.93 -30.66
N ALA A 5 60.48 55.39 -29.43
CA ALA A 5 59.83 54.59 -28.39
C ALA A 5 58.32 54.43 -28.69
N PRO A 6 57.73 53.25 -28.47
CA PRO A 6 56.30 53.06 -28.68
C PRO A 6 55.47 53.71 -27.54
N PRO A 7 54.25 54.19 -27.83
CA PRO A 7 53.37 54.78 -26.83
C PRO A 7 52.88 53.73 -25.82
N ARG A 8 52.95 54.07 -24.53
CA ARG A 8 52.37 53.29 -23.43
C ARG A 8 50.85 53.31 -23.54
N ILE A 9 50.26 52.17 -23.88
CA ILE A 9 48.81 51.97 -23.83
C ILE A 9 48.41 52.00 -22.36
N ALA A 10 47.62 53.01 -21.99
CA ALA A 10 47.02 53.13 -20.67
C ALA A 10 46.20 51.88 -20.35
N GLY A 11 46.41 51.31 -19.17
CA GLY A 11 45.74 50.10 -18.71
C GLY A 11 44.23 50.25 -18.78
N ALA A 12 43.59 49.40 -19.58
CA ALA A 12 42.15 49.20 -19.54
C ALA A 12 41.79 48.64 -18.16
N ALA A 13 41.00 49.39 -17.40
CA ALA A 13 40.44 48.94 -16.14
C ALA A 13 39.72 47.58 -16.34
N PRO A 14 39.85 46.63 -15.40
CA PRO A 14 39.15 45.35 -15.49
C PRO A 14 37.65 45.62 -15.51
N ARG A 15 36.98 45.19 -16.60
CA ARG A 15 35.51 45.24 -16.67
C ARG A 15 34.94 44.42 -15.52
N PRO A 16 33.96 44.93 -14.74
CA PRO A 16 33.31 44.13 -13.71
C PRO A 16 32.62 42.94 -14.38
N ALA A 17 32.88 41.74 -13.84
CA ALA A 17 32.25 40.52 -14.30
C ALA A 17 30.73 40.59 -14.08
N PRO A 18 29.91 40.04 -14.99
CA PRO A 18 28.47 39.96 -14.77
C PRO A 18 28.17 39.07 -13.55
N PRO A 19 27.16 39.40 -12.73
CA PRO A 19 26.81 38.58 -11.58
C PRO A 19 26.35 37.18 -12.03
N PRO A 20 26.70 36.12 -11.28
CA PRO A 20 26.26 34.77 -11.59
C PRO A 20 24.73 34.69 -11.49
N ARG A 21 24.07 34.31 -12.58
CA ARG A 21 22.62 34.05 -12.57
C ARG A 21 22.33 32.84 -11.68
N PRO A 22 21.45 32.95 -10.69
CA PRO A 22 21.12 31.83 -9.79
C PRO A 22 20.38 30.75 -10.59
N ARG A 23 21.04 29.62 -10.82
CA ARG A 23 20.52 28.44 -11.55
C ARG A 23 19.45 27.64 -10.79
N TRP A 24 18.94 28.19 -9.69
CA TRP A 24 18.06 27.51 -8.72
C TRP A 24 16.58 27.92 -8.79
N MET A 25 16.19 28.79 -9.74
CA MET A 25 14.79 29.26 -9.82
C MET A 25 13.86 28.35 -10.65
N LEU A 26 14.39 27.40 -11.43
CA LEU A 26 13.57 26.46 -12.21
C LEU A 26 12.82 25.41 -11.36
N PRO A 27 13.40 24.76 -10.33
CA PRO A 27 12.68 23.72 -9.58
C PRO A 27 11.57 24.28 -8.68
N ALA A 28 11.71 25.50 -8.15
CA ALA A 28 10.72 26.09 -7.24
C ALA A 28 9.41 26.46 -7.95
N ALA A 29 9.48 26.98 -9.18
CA ALA A 29 8.30 27.29 -9.98
C ALA A 29 7.54 26.03 -10.40
N VAL A 30 8.26 24.95 -10.77
CA VAL A 30 7.65 23.66 -11.12
C VAL A 30 7.01 23.00 -9.90
N ALA A 31 7.65 23.07 -8.73
CA ALA A 31 7.08 22.55 -7.49
C ALA A 31 5.79 23.29 -7.09
N ALA A 32 5.75 24.63 -7.22
CA ALA A 32 4.54 25.41 -6.92
C ALA A 32 3.37 25.06 -7.85
N VAL A 33 3.62 24.85 -9.15
CA VAL A 33 2.59 24.44 -10.13
C VAL A 33 2.10 23.02 -9.85
N ALA A 34 2.99 22.08 -9.48
CA ALA A 34 2.62 20.73 -9.11
C ALA A 34 1.76 20.67 -7.83
N VAL A 35 2.08 21.49 -6.83
CA VAL A 35 1.30 21.59 -5.59
C VAL A 35 -0.10 22.16 -5.87
N LEU A 36 -0.22 23.20 -6.70
CA LEU A 36 -1.52 23.77 -7.05
C LEU A 36 -2.40 22.80 -7.86
N LEU A 37 -1.79 22.05 -8.79
CA LEU A 37 -2.49 21.01 -9.55
C LEU A 37 -2.94 19.85 -8.65
N GLY A 38 -2.07 19.39 -7.75
CA GLY A 38 -2.41 18.36 -6.77
C GLY A 38 -3.53 18.79 -5.84
N LEU A 39 -3.50 20.03 -5.34
CA LEU A 39 -4.53 20.56 -4.45
C LEU A 39 -5.89 20.73 -5.17
N GLY A 40 -5.87 21.18 -6.42
CA GLY A 40 -7.08 21.31 -7.25
C GLY A 40 -7.74 19.97 -7.58
N LEU A 41 -6.94 18.97 -7.97
CA LEU A 41 -7.42 17.59 -8.19
C LEU A 41 -7.92 16.92 -6.92
N TYR A 42 -7.31 17.22 -5.77
CA TYR A 42 -7.75 16.71 -4.48
C TYR A 42 -9.08 17.32 -4.03
N ALA A 43 -9.30 18.63 -4.27
CA ALA A 43 -10.55 19.30 -3.90
C ALA A 43 -11.74 18.90 -4.78
N ALA A 44 -11.51 18.61 -6.07
CA ALA A 44 -12.55 18.24 -7.03
C ALA A 44 -12.75 16.72 -7.19
N GLY A 45 -12.06 15.90 -6.39
CA GLY A 45 -12.08 14.45 -6.53
C GLY A 45 -13.46 13.83 -6.23
N PRO A 46 -13.89 12.82 -7.02
CA PRO A 46 -15.21 12.17 -6.91
C PRO A 46 -15.43 11.42 -5.58
N TRP A 47 -14.42 11.34 -4.71
CA TRP A 47 -14.45 10.72 -3.39
C TRP A 47 -15.30 11.48 -2.36
N ARG A 48 -15.75 12.70 -2.66
CA ARG A 48 -16.69 13.48 -1.82
C ARG A 48 -18.16 13.14 -2.04
N ALA A 49 -18.49 12.31 -3.03
CA ALA A 49 -19.86 11.85 -3.22
C ALA A 49 -20.20 10.76 -2.18
N ALA A 50 -20.82 11.17 -1.08
CA ALA A 50 -21.50 10.24 -0.19
C ALA A 50 -22.70 9.63 -0.95
N PRO A 51 -22.87 8.30 -0.97
CA PRO A 51 -24.09 7.69 -1.46
C PRO A 51 -25.22 7.98 -0.46
N THR A 52 -26.10 8.93 -0.78
CA THR A 52 -27.39 9.07 -0.11
C THR A 52 -28.28 7.94 -0.63
N ALA A 53 -28.30 6.82 0.08
CA ALA A 53 -29.33 5.80 -0.15
C ALA A 53 -30.64 6.26 0.53
N PRO A 54 -31.77 6.34 -0.20
CA PRO A 54 -33.08 6.48 0.44
C PRO A 54 -33.39 5.20 1.20
N VAL A 55 -33.72 5.35 2.48
CA VAL A 55 -34.19 4.25 3.33
C VAL A 55 -35.67 4.04 3.00
N ASP A 56 -35.95 3.10 2.11
CA ASP A 56 -37.32 2.62 1.92
C ASP A 56 -37.64 1.57 2.99
N GLU A 57 -38.72 1.90 3.68
CA GLU A 57 -39.43 1.20 4.73
C GLU A 57 -39.90 -0.19 4.31
N VAL A 58 -39.55 -1.23 5.07
CA VAL A 58 -40.35 -2.46 5.15
C VAL A 58 -40.54 -2.84 6.61
N ALA A 59 -41.67 -2.36 7.14
CA ALA A 59 -42.33 -2.96 8.27
C ALA A 59 -42.85 -4.35 7.88
N ALA A 60 -42.62 -5.36 8.74
CA ALA A 60 -43.62 -6.33 9.21
C ALA A 60 -42.92 -7.55 9.86
N ALA A 61 -42.79 -7.51 11.18
CA ALA A 61 -42.58 -8.71 11.98
C ALA A 61 -43.93 -9.35 12.33
N PRO A 62 -44.10 -10.68 12.24
CA PRO A 62 -45.11 -11.38 13.02
C PRO A 62 -44.48 -11.98 14.28
N LYS A 63 -45.03 -11.60 15.45
CA LYS A 63 -44.86 -12.27 16.75
C LYS A 63 -45.66 -13.60 16.74
N PRO A 64 -45.19 -14.68 17.39
CA PRO A 64 -45.84 -15.14 18.65
C PRO A 64 -44.84 -15.60 19.76
N PRO A 65 -45.30 -15.85 21.00
CA PRO A 65 -44.57 -15.58 22.27
C PRO A 65 -44.33 -16.85 23.17
N PRO A 66 -44.27 -16.76 24.53
CA PRO A 66 -43.09 -17.02 25.37
C PRO A 66 -43.21 -18.27 26.29
N ALA A 67 -42.08 -18.82 26.78
CA ALA A 67 -41.94 -19.58 28.04
C ALA A 67 -40.53 -20.19 28.08
N ALA A 68 -39.59 -19.65 28.88
CA ALA A 68 -39.37 -19.96 30.30
C ALA A 68 -38.51 -21.22 30.54
N THR A 69 -37.46 -21.01 31.35
CA THR A 69 -36.81 -21.96 32.28
C THR A 69 -35.46 -22.55 31.84
N GLU A 70 -34.36 -21.87 32.22
CA GLU A 70 -33.14 -22.53 32.73
C GLU A 70 -33.39 -23.02 34.18
N PRO A 71 -32.49 -23.78 34.85
CA PRO A 71 -31.89 -25.09 34.57
C PRO A 71 -32.11 -26.03 35.80
N PRO A 72 -31.54 -27.26 35.90
CA PRO A 72 -30.21 -27.36 36.53
C PRO A 72 -29.31 -28.51 36.02
N ALA A 73 -28.03 -28.39 36.39
CA ALA A 73 -26.91 -29.31 36.15
C ALA A 73 -27.16 -30.79 36.51
N VAL A 74 -26.61 -31.73 35.72
CA VAL A 74 -26.04 -33.02 36.16
C VAL A 74 -25.07 -33.58 35.08
N VAL A 75 -23.77 -33.62 35.41
CA VAL A 75 -22.80 -34.73 35.27
C VAL A 75 -22.63 -35.45 33.90
N ALA A 76 -21.41 -35.42 33.35
CA ALA A 76 -20.91 -36.30 32.27
C ALA A 76 -20.54 -37.73 32.80
N PRO A 77 -20.12 -38.68 31.94
CA PRO A 77 -20.81 -39.45 30.89
C PRO A 77 -20.98 -40.95 31.31
N PRO A 78 -21.58 -41.84 30.49
CA PRO A 78 -20.70 -42.79 29.80
C PRO A 78 -21.14 -43.20 28.38
N VAL A 79 -20.14 -43.71 27.66
CA VAL A 79 -20.13 -44.36 26.35
C VAL A 79 -21.21 -45.43 26.21
N VAL A 80 -22.02 -45.39 25.14
CA VAL A 80 -22.65 -46.57 24.52
C VAL A 80 -22.68 -46.39 23.00
N VAL A 81 -22.21 -47.44 22.31
CA VAL A 81 -21.96 -47.60 20.89
C VAL A 81 -23.26 -47.88 20.14
N GLU A 82 -23.55 -47.19 19.02
CA GLU A 82 -24.34 -47.81 17.94
C GLU A 82 -24.18 -47.16 16.56
N LYS A 83 -23.82 -48.01 15.59
CA LYS A 83 -23.94 -47.90 14.12
C LYS A 83 -22.92 -47.01 13.38
N PRO A 84 -22.06 -47.57 12.50
CA PRO A 84 -21.24 -46.76 11.62
C PRO A 84 -22.17 -46.06 10.62
N ALA A 85 -22.33 -44.75 10.81
CA ALA A 85 -22.79 -43.88 9.74
C ALA A 85 -21.80 -44.01 8.57
N PRO A 86 -22.27 -44.00 7.31
CA PRO A 86 -21.37 -43.99 6.16
C PRO A 86 -20.38 -42.85 6.35
N VAL A 87 -19.09 -43.14 6.17
CA VAL A 87 -18.06 -42.13 6.02
C VAL A 87 -18.50 -41.26 4.86
N GLU A 88 -19.09 -40.11 5.17
CA GLU A 88 -19.32 -39.05 4.21
C GLU A 88 -17.92 -38.66 3.75
N ALA A 89 -17.59 -39.11 2.54
CA ALA A 89 -16.36 -38.75 1.87
C ALA A 89 -16.21 -37.22 1.98
N PRO A 90 -15.04 -36.68 2.37
CA PRO A 90 -14.86 -35.25 2.48
C PRO A 90 -15.27 -34.64 1.15
N ALA A 91 -16.36 -33.86 1.18
CA ALA A 91 -16.84 -33.15 0.01
C ALA A 91 -15.65 -32.40 -0.59
N PRO A 92 -15.39 -32.53 -1.91
CA PRO A 92 -14.30 -31.79 -2.54
C PRO A 92 -14.48 -30.31 -2.18
N PRO A 93 -13.42 -29.62 -1.72
CA PRO A 93 -13.53 -28.24 -1.28
C PRO A 93 -14.16 -27.45 -2.42
N ALA A 94 -15.32 -26.86 -2.16
CA ALA A 94 -16.02 -26.04 -3.13
C ALA A 94 -15.01 -25.06 -3.73
N ALA A 95 -14.85 -25.11 -5.05
CA ALA A 95 -13.92 -24.27 -5.80
C ALA A 95 -14.17 -22.81 -5.39
N SER A 96 -13.32 -22.34 -4.49
CA SER A 96 -13.52 -21.07 -3.82
C SER A 96 -13.11 -19.99 -4.81
N THR A 97 -14.03 -19.09 -5.15
CA THR A 97 -13.73 -17.90 -5.94
C THR A 97 -12.46 -17.24 -5.39
N PRO A 98 -11.43 -16.98 -6.23
CA PRO A 98 -10.19 -16.36 -5.79
C PRO A 98 -10.45 -15.07 -5.01
N GLY A 99 -9.87 -14.97 -3.82
CA GLY A 99 -9.96 -13.77 -2.99
C GLY A 99 -9.02 -12.68 -3.50
N LEU A 100 -9.11 -11.48 -2.93
CA LEU A 100 -8.14 -10.41 -3.20
C LEU A 100 -6.72 -10.84 -2.85
N ALA A 101 -6.56 -11.60 -1.75
CA ALA A 101 -5.28 -12.13 -1.33
C ALA A 101 -4.63 -13.02 -2.42
N ASP A 102 -5.41 -13.81 -3.15
CA ASP A 102 -4.90 -14.66 -4.24
C ASP A 102 -4.23 -13.87 -5.37
N LEU A 103 -4.66 -12.61 -5.57
CA LEU A 103 -4.11 -11.74 -6.62
C LEU A 103 -2.76 -11.13 -6.23
N VAL A 104 -2.49 -10.98 -4.93
CA VAL A 104 -1.28 -10.33 -4.42
C VAL A 104 -0.24 -11.30 -3.85
N VAL A 105 -0.64 -12.52 -3.48
CA VAL A 105 0.29 -13.53 -2.95
C VAL A 105 1.45 -13.77 -3.90
N GLY A 106 2.64 -13.92 -3.33
CA GLY A 106 3.86 -14.20 -4.07
C GLY A 106 5.07 -13.51 -3.45
N THR A 107 6.18 -13.62 -4.17
CA THR A 107 7.45 -13.06 -3.77
C THR A 107 7.73 -11.81 -4.59
N TYR A 108 8.12 -10.73 -3.93
CA TYR A 108 8.46 -9.45 -4.53
C TYR A 108 9.92 -9.16 -4.26
N LEU A 109 10.66 -8.78 -5.30
CA LEU A 109 12.05 -8.34 -5.18
C LEU A 109 12.13 -6.85 -5.47
N GLY A 110 12.90 -6.13 -4.66
CA GLY A 110 13.08 -4.71 -4.85
C GLY A 110 14.00 -4.05 -3.84
N ASP A 111 13.77 -2.76 -3.65
CA ASP A 111 14.66 -1.87 -2.92
C ASP A 111 13.92 -1.15 -1.80
N VAL A 112 14.64 -0.93 -0.71
CA VAL A 112 14.31 0.04 0.32
C VAL A 112 14.78 1.41 -0.15
N ILE A 113 13.84 2.23 -0.60
CA ILE A 113 14.12 3.56 -1.16
C ILE A 113 14.28 4.64 -0.09
N ALA A 114 13.74 4.41 1.11
CA ALA A 114 13.95 5.26 2.29
C ALA A 114 13.91 4.43 3.57
N ASP A 115 14.80 4.68 4.53
CA ASP A 115 14.80 4.05 5.86
C ASP A 115 15.20 5.12 6.90
N SER A 116 14.35 5.31 7.91
CA SER A 116 14.63 6.22 9.04
C SER A 116 15.72 5.70 9.98
N ARG A 117 16.02 4.39 9.95
CA ARG A 117 16.96 3.70 10.84
C ARG A 117 18.31 3.39 10.19
N GLY A 118 18.57 3.82 8.95
CA GLY A 118 19.87 3.60 8.32
C GLY A 118 19.92 3.81 6.82
N ALA A 119 20.94 3.25 6.19
CA ALA A 119 21.14 3.34 4.75
C ALA A 119 20.12 2.49 3.98
N SER A 120 19.72 2.99 2.81
CA SER A 120 18.94 2.25 1.81
C SER A 120 19.58 0.90 1.49
N ARG A 121 18.73 -0.10 1.20
CA ARG A 121 19.13 -1.46 0.88
C ARG A 121 18.49 -1.91 -0.42
N SER A 122 19.21 -2.73 -1.16
CA SER A 122 18.75 -3.34 -2.42
C SER A 122 18.64 -4.84 -2.27
N ASP A 123 18.02 -5.47 -3.28
CA ASP A 123 17.82 -6.93 -3.35
C ASP A 123 17.05 -7.51 -2.16
N ILE A 124 16.08 -6.74 -1.66
CA ILE A 124 15.23 -7.16 -0.56
C ILE A 124 14.04 -7.95 -1.09
N GLU A 125 13.93 -9.17 -0.57
CA GLU A 125 12.81 -10.06 -0.83
C GLU A 125 11.69 -9.81 0.19
N VAL A 126 10.47 -9.66 -0.34
CA VAL A 126 9.24 -9.54 0.42
C VAL A 126 8.32 -10.66 -0.02
N THR A 127 7.96 -11.52 0.93
CA THR A 127 7.01 -12.61 0.73
C THR A 127 5.65 -12.20 1.25
N ILE A 128 4.63 -12.30 0.40
CA ILE A 128 3.22 -12.10 0.76
C ILE A 128 2.53 -13.46 0.82
N THR A 129 2.03 -13.81 2.00
CA THR A 129 1.29 -15.04 2.25
C THR A 129 -0.17 -14.73 2.55
N ARG A 130 -1.08 -15.60 2.09
CA ARG A 130 -2.51 -15.47 2.36
C ARG A 130 -2.80 -15.92 3.79
N LEU A 131 -3.47 -15.08 4.56
CA LEU A 131 -4.12 -15.49 5.81
C LEU A 131 -5.60 -15.81 5.56
N ASP A 132 -6.31 -14.90 4.87
CA ASP A 132 -7.72 -15.02 4.52
C ASP A 132 -7.99 -14.51 3.09
N ARG A 133 -9.25 -14.54 2.62
CA ARG A 133 -9.61 -14.04 1.27
C ARG A 133 -9.24 -12.57 1.01
N ALA A 134 -9.24 -11.74 2.06
CA ALA A 134 -8.91 -10.33 1.98
C ALA A 134 -7.83 -9.93 3.01
N THR A 135 -7.09 -10.88 3.57
CA THR A 135 -6.05 -10.59 4.56
C THR A 135 -4.78 -11.31 4.17
N VAL A 136 -3.67 -10.58 4.17
CA VAL A 136 -2.35 -11.14 3.87
C VAL A 136 -1.37 -10.84 4.98
N ARG A 137 -0.39 -11.72 5.13
CA ARG A 137 0.79 -11.49 5.95
C ARG A 137 1.95 -11.15 5.05
N VAL A 138 2.52 -9.99 5.29
CA VAL A 138 3.71 -9.49 4.60
C VAL A 138 4.90 -9.74 5.51
N SER A 139 5.89 -10.45 5.00
CA SER A 139 7.16 -10.72 5.69
C SER A 139 8.32 -10.43 4.76
N SER A 140 9.40 -9.87 5.31
CA SER A 140 10.65 -9.67 4.58
C SER A 140 11.79 -10.35 5.32
N ASP A 141 12.83 -10.74 4.58
CA ASP A 141 14.08 -11.24 5.17
C ASP A 141 14.86 -10.15 5.92
N ASP A 142 14.55 -8.87 5.66
CA ASP A 142 15.12 -7.76 6.43
C ASP A 142 14.42 -7.62 7.79
N ARG A 143 15.18 -7.87 8.87
CA ARG A 143 14.69 -7.80 10.25
C ARG A 143 14.09 -6.44 10.64
N ARG A 144 14.38 -5.36 9.91
CA ARG A 144 13.83 -4.03 10.18
C ARG A 144 12.39 -3.91 9.71
N MET A 145 12.04 -4.53 8.59
CA MET A 145 10.68 -4.53 8.04
C MET A 145 9.71 -5.35 8.92
N GLY A 146 10.20 -6.44 9.49
CA GLY A 146 9.41 -7.31 10.35
C GLY A 146 8.29 -8.01 9.60
N THR A 147 7.19 -8.27 10.30
CA THR A 147 6.02 -8.95 9.76
C THR A 147 4.77 -8.14 10.09
N VAL A 148 3.90 -7.95 9.09
CA VAL A 148 2.69 -7.14 9.21
C VAL A 148 1.53 -7.87 8.54
N ASP A 149 0.41 -7.94 9.24
CA ASP A 149 -0.84 -8.44 8.68
C ASP A 149 -1.63 -7.25 8.13
N VAL A 150 -2.10 -7.36 6.89
CA VAL A 150 -2.73 -6.27 6.15
C VAL A 150 -4.10 -6.73 5.65
N HIS A 151 -5.15 -6.01 6.05
CA HIS A 151 -6.46 -6.18 5.44
C HIS A 151 -6.54 -5.45 4.11
N LEU A 152 -7.05 -6.12 3.08
CA LEU A 152 -7.00 -5.69 1.69
C LEU A 152 -8.36 -5.19 1.22
N THR A 153 -8.31 -4.13 0.44
CA THR A 153 -9.43 -3.64 -0.35
C THR A 153 -8.95 -3.35 -1.77
N ARG A 154 -9.89 -3.27 -2.71
CA ARG A 154 -9.59 -3.12 -4.14
C ARG A 154 -10.27 -1.89 -4.71
N ASN A 155 -9.53 -1.17 -5.56
CA ASN A 155 -10.06 -0.09 -6.36
C ASN A 155 -9.49 -0.21 -7.79
N GLY A 156 -10.38 -0.52 -8.73
CA GLY A 156 -9.97 -0.83 -10.11
C GLY A 156 -8.96 -1.98 -10.13
N ASN A 157 -7.77 -1.73 -10.67
CA ASN A 157 -6.68 -2.70 -10.73
C ASN A 157 -5.60 -2.52 -9.66
N GLN A 158 -5.85 -1.68 -8.66
CA GLN A 158 -4.99 -1.56 -7.49
C GLN A 158 -5.63 -2.22 -6.27
N ILE A 159 -4.79 -2.92 -5.51
CA ILE A 159 -5.14 -3.51 -4.21
C ILE A 159 -4.37 -2.74 -3.14
N PHE A 160 -5.05 -2.31 -2.09
CA PHE A 160 -4.46 -1.49 -1.04
C PHE A 160 -4.89 -1.92 0.37
N ALA A 161 -4.15 -1.45 1.38
CA ALA A 161 -4.52 -1.64 2.78
C ALA A 161 -5.83 -0.90 3.11
N ALA A 162 -6.76 -1.58 3.78
CA ALA A 162 -8.01 -1.01 4.26
C ALA A 162 -7.82 -0.12 5.51
N ASP A 163 -6.82 -0.46 6.34
CA ASP A 163 -6.70 0.08 7.70
C ASP A 163 -5.91 1.40 7.78
N GLY A 164 -5.35 1.87 6.65
CA GLY A 164 -4.64 3.15 6.53
C GLY A 164 -3.32 3.28 7.31
N ASN A 165 -3.00 2.34 8.19
CA ASN A 165 -1.88 2.42 9.12
C ASN A 165 -0.53 2.02 8.50
N THR A 166 -0.55 1.42 7.33
CA THR A 166 0.62 0.94 6.58
C THR A 166 0.27 1.06 5.10
N PRO A 167 0.84 2.05 4.39
CA PRO A 167 0.71 2.09 2.94
C PRO A 167 1.13 0.74 2.34
N PHE A 168 0.17 0.08 1.71
CA PHE A 168 0.36 -1.15 0.95
C PHE A 168 -0.39 -0.94 -0.34
N ILE A 169 0.29 -1.01 -1.47
CA ILE A 169 -0.30 -0.85 -2.80
C ILE A 169 0.31 -1.88 -3.72
N VAL A 170 -0.54 -2.73 -4.29
CA VAL A 170 -0.16 -3.58 -5.41
C VAL A 170 -0.87 -3.10 -6.66
N ASP A 171 -0.09 -2.78 -7.67
CA ASP A 171 -0.55 -2.40 -8.99
C ASP A 171 -0.51 -3.62 -9.91
N LEU A 172 -1.71 -4.12 -10.26
CA LEU A 172 -1.90 -5.29 -11.12
C LEU A 172 -1.86 -4.93 -12.61
N ASP A 173 -1.93 -3.64 -12.99
CA ASP A 173 -1.81 -3.23 -14.39
C ASP A 173 -0.36 -3.35 -14.90
N ARG A 174 0.60 -3.43 -13.98
CA ARG A 174 2.00 -3.70 -14.33
C ARG A 174 2.24 -5.18 -14.59
N SER A 175 3.08 -5.46 -15.58
CA SER A 175 3.59 -6.79 -15.89
C SER A 175 5.12 -6.78 -15.85
N PRO A 176 5.76 -7.31 -14.79
CA PRO A 176 5.17 -7.94 -13.61
C PRO A 176 4.48 -6.95 -12.64
N PRO A 177 3.51 -7.41 -11.82
CA PRO A 177 2.86 -6.57 -10.79
C PRO A 177 3.87 -5.91 -9.87
N SER A 178 3.61 -4.67 -9.46
CA SER A 178 4.51 -3.94 -8.56
C SER A 178 3.91 -3.74 -7.18
N LEU A 179 4.75 -3.83 -6.16
CA LEU A 179 4.41 -3.60 -4.76
C LEU A 179 5.08 -2.32 -4.27
N VAL A 180 4.32 -1.47 -3.59
CA VAL A 180 4.81 -0.38 -2.75
C VAL A 180 4.33 -0.65 -1.33
N LEU A 181 5.26 -0.62 -0.38
CA LEU A 181 5.01 -0.93 1.02
C LEU A 181 5.73 0.08 1.91
N ASP A 182 5.04 0.63 2.89
CA ASP A 182 5.62 1.45 3.94
C ASP A 182 5.14 0.97 5.32
N PRO A 183 5.81 -0.01 5.92
CA PRO A 183 5.42 -0.52 7.22
C PRO A 183 5.72 0.55 8.28
N ARG A 184 4.67 1.00 8.96
CA ARG A 184 4.73 1.92 10.12
C ARG A 184 5.33 3.30 9.83
N SER A 185 5.39 3.73 8.56
CA SER A 185 5.97 5.02 8.16
C SER A 185 7.46 5.16 8.51
N GLU A 186 8.16 4.05 8.72
CA GLU A 186 9.58 4.04 9.10
C GLU A 186 10.50 3.77 7.90
N LEU A 187 9.96 3.13 6.86
CA LEU A 187 10.72 2.59 5.75
C LEU A 187 9.83 2.50 4.51
N ALA A 188 10.30 2.98 3.36
CA ALA A 188 9.61 2.80 2.09
C ALA A 188 10.31 1.71 1.25
N TYR A 189 9.56 0.67 0.90
CA TYR A 189 9.96 -0.41 0.00
C TYR A 189 9.20 -0.30 -1.32
N ARG A 190 9.89 -0.64 -2.42
CA ARG A 190 9.29 -0.81 -3.74
C ARG A 190 9.88 -2.04 -4.42
N GLY A 191 9.03 -2.91 -4.93
CA GLY A 191 9.47 -4.12 -5.64
C GLY A 191 8.52 -4.56 -6.74
N ILE A 192 8.92 -5.61 -7.44
CA ILE A 192 8.14 -6.26 -8.50
C ILE A 192 7.98 -7.74 -8.20
N ARG A 193 6.84 -8.30 -8.59
CA ARG A 193 6.55 -9.72 -8.39
C ARG A 193 7.54 -10.56 -9.21
N ARG A 194 8.17 -11.52 -8.56
CA ARG A 194 8.99 -12.54 -9.23
C ARG A 194 8.08 -13.44 -10.08
N PRO A 195 8.51 -13.79 -11.30
CA PRO A 195 7.79 -14.72 -12.16
C PRO A 195 7.74 -16.14 -11.59
#